data_AF-A0A7Y9B0S2-F1
#
_entry.id   AF-A0A7Y9B0S2-F1
#
_cell.length_a   1.000
_cell.length_b   1.000
_cell.length_c   1.000
_cell.angle_alpha   90.00
_cell.angle_beta   90.00
_cell.angle_gamma   90.00
#
_symmetry.space_group_name_H-M   'P 1'
#
loop_
_entity.id
_entity.type
_entity.pdbx_description
1 polymer ?
#
loop_
_entity_poly.entity_id
_entity_poly.type
_entity_poly.pdbx_seq_one_letter_code
_entity_poly.pdbx_strand_id
1 'polypeptide(L)' 'MSGKLNEKHPDAAKYKEEADAIWAAFNRECEKIEDNYGGIRKETARFILKDERPLIKKLSSDMDSLRKKYKHVFK' A
#
# COMPACT_ATOMS: atom_id res chain seq x y z
N MET A 1 5.16 13.33 -11.38
CA MET A 1 3.93 13.33 -12.21
C MET A 1 2.73 13.15 -11.29
N SER A 2 1.89 14.19 -11.14
CA SER A 2 0.68 14.16 -10.31
C SER A 2 -0.56 14.21 -11.22
N GLY A 3 -0.87 13.10 -11.89
CA GLY A 3 -2.11 12.94 -12.63
C GLY A 3 -3.19 12.27 -11.78
N LYS A 4 -4.45 12.62 -12.00
CA LYS A 4 -5.63 11.97 -11.39
C LYS A 4 -5.96 10.71 -12.19
N LEU A 5 -6.42 9.66 -11.52
CA LEU A 5 -6.87 8.43 -12.18
C LEU A 5 -8.10 8.74 -13.05
N ASN A 6 -8.03 8.45 -14.34
CA ASN A 6 -9.18 8.57 -15.22
C ASN A 6 -10.10 7.35 -15.07
N GLU A 7 -11.10 7.44 -14.19
CA GLU A 7 -12.01 6.33 -13.87
C GLU A 7 -12.83 5.82 -15.07
N LYS A 8 -12.96 6.60 -16.14
CA LYS A 8 -13.65 6.21 -17.38
C LYS A 8 -12.78 5.39 -18.33
N HIS A 9 -11.49 5.24 -18.05
CA HIS A 9 -10.60 4.44 -18.87
C HIS A 9 -10.84 2.94 -18.61
N PRO A 10 -10.84 2.08 -19.64
CA PRO A 10 -11.10 0.64 -19.46
C PRO A 10 -10.12 -0.05 -18.49
N ASP A 11 -8.87 0.43 -18.44
CA ASP A 11 -7.87 -0.11 -17.51
C ASP A 11 -7.95 0.46 -16.08
N ALA A 12 -8.83 1.43 -15.79
CA ALA A 12 -8.95 2.02 -14.45
C ALA A 12 -9.46 1.00 -13.43
N ALA A 13 -10.35 0.10 -13.82
CA ALA A 13 -10.83 -0.99 -12.98
C ALA A 13 -9.69 -1.95 -12.61
N LYS A 14 -8.86 -2.34 -13.60
CA LYS A 14 -7.69 -3.19 -13.38
C LYS A 14 -6.66 -2.54 -12.47
N TYR A 15 -6.40 -1.24 -12.65
CA TYR A 15 -5.53 -0.49 -11.75
C TYR A 15 -6.05 -0.54 -10.29
N LYS A 16 -7.35 -0.34 -10.08
CA LYS A 16 -7.95 -0.39 -8.73
C LYS A 16 -7.82 -1.78 -8.12
N GLU A 17 -8.14 -2.83 -8.87
CA GLU A 17 -8.03 -4.22 -8.40
C GLU A 17 -6.59 -4.58 -7.99
N GLU A 18 -5.59 -4.22 -8.81
CA GLU A 18 -4.18 -4.45 -8.48
C GLU A 18 -3.71 -3.59 -7.30
N ALA A 19 -4.19 -2.34 -7.18
CA ALA A 19 -3.92 -1.48 -6.03
C ALA A 19 -4.52 -2.05 -4.75
N ASP A 20 -5.77 -2.52 -4.80
CA ASP A 20 -6.47 -3.12 -3.66
C ASP A 20 -5.78 -4.40 -3.20
N ALA A 21 -5.26 -5.21 -4.12
CA ALA A 21 -4.46 -6.38 -3.79
C ALA A 21 -3.15 -6.03 -3.06
N ILE A 22 -2.47 -4.96 -3.48
CA ILE A 22 -1.27 -4.44 -2.81
C ILE A 22 -1.61 -3.96 -1.40
N TRP A 23 -2.71 -3.20 -1.24
CA TRP A 23 -3.17 -2.73 0.07
C TRP A 23 -3.59 -3.86 0.99
N ALA A 24 -4.30 -4.86 0.48
CA ALA A 24 -4.69 -6.04 1.25
C ALA A 24 -3.47 -6.82 1.75
N ALA A 25 -2.44 -6.97 0.92
CA ALA A 25 -1.18 -7.60 1.31
C ALA A 25 -0.46 -6.80 2.41
N PHE A 26 -0.42 -5.47 2.29
CA PHE A 26 0.14 -4.59 3.33
C PHE A 26 -0.61 -4.71 4.65
N ASN A 27 -1.95 -4.60 4.62
CA ASN A 27 -2.79 -4.68 5.82
C ASN A 27 -2.62 -6.04 6.53
N ARG A 28 -2.57 -7.14 5.78
CA ARG A 28 -2.36 -8.47 6.36
C ARG A 28 -1.00 -8.61 7.06
N GLU A 29 0.05 -7.97 6.55
CA GLU A 29 1.34 -7.95 7.23
C GLU A 29 1.32 -7.04 8.47
N CYS A 30 0.62 -5.91 8.42
CA CYS A 30 0.38 -5.05 9.59
C CYS A 30 -0.42 -5.78 10.68
N GLU A 31 -1.49 -6.49 10.33
CA GLU A 31 -2.29 -7.28 11.28
C GLU A 31 -1.44 -8.33 12.00
N LYS A 32 -0.54 -9.04 11.29
CA LYS A 32 0.40 -9.97 11.92
C LYS A 32 1.34 -9.29 12.91
N ILE A 33 1.79 -8.08 12.57
CA ILE A 33 2.63 -7.27 13.45
C ILE A 33 1.83 -6.87 14.70
N GLU A 34 0.61 -6.37 14.53
CA GLU A 34 -0.27 -6.00 15.64
C GLU A 34 -0.60 -7.19 16.56
N ASP A 35 -0.90 -8.36 15.98
CA ASP A 35 -1.13 -9.62 16.72
C ASP A 35 0.08 -10.01 17.56
N ASN A 36 1.29 -9.86 17.02
CA ASN A 36 2.54 -10.14 17.74
C ASN A 36 2.78 -9.17 18.92
N TYR A 37 2.18 -7.98 18.89
CA TYR A 37 2.40 -6.91 19.85
C TYR A 37 1.34 -6.82 20.95
N GLY A 38 0.28 -7.64 20.91
CA GLY A 38 -0.61 -7.89 22.05
C GLY A 38 -1.28 -6.64 22.66
N GLY A 39 -1.48 -5.57 21.87
CA GLY A 39 -2.21 -4.37 22.30
C GLY A 39 -1.47 -3.37 23.19
N ILE A 40 -0.16 -3.54 23.43
CA ILE A 40 0.63 -2.57 24.21
C ILE A 40 0.89 -1.34 23.34
N ARG A 41 0.53 -0.12 23.78
CA ARG A 41 0.37 1.06 22.89
C ARG A 41 1.39 2.20 23.01
N LYS A 42 2.45 2.13 23.83
CA LYS A 42 3.37 3.28 24.00
C LYS A 42 4.85 3.04 23.69
N GLU A 43 5.49 1.98 24.20
CA GLU A 43 6.86 1.63 23.78
C GLU A 43 6.89 0.92 22.43
N THR A 44 5.81 0.22 22.14
CA THR A 44 5.53 -0.54 20.92
C THR A 44 5.39 0.33 19.69
N ALA A 45 4.93 1.59 19.80
CA ALA A 45 4.81 2.48 18.64
C ALA A 45 6.16 2.67 17.90
N ARG A 46 7.27 2.66 18.64
CA ARG A 46 8.63 2.76 18.08
C ARG A 46 9.07 1.47 17.41
N PHE A 47 8.59 0.31 17.88
CA PHE A 47 8.82 -1.02 17.30
C PHE A 47 7.92 -1.32 16.10
N ILE A 48 6.62 -1.02 16.21
CA ILE A 48 5.63 -1.01 15.13
C ILE A 48 6.17 -0.16 13.97
N LEU A 49 6.62 1.09 14.23
CA LEU A 49 7.24 1.91 13.17
C LEU A 49 8.53 1.30 12.58
N LYS A 50 9.31 0.53 13.34
CA LYS A 50 10.54 -0.10 12.83
C LYS A 50 10.22 -1.28 11.91
N ASP A 51 9.20 -2.07 12.25
CA ASP A 51 8.78 -3.27 11.52
C ASP A 51 7.86 -2.92 10.35
N GLU A 52 7.01 -1.91 10.50
CA GLU A 52 6.15 -1.38 9.45
C GLU A 52 6.92 -0.51 8.45
N ARG A 53 8.02 0.14 8.83
CA ARG A 53 8.77 1.00 7.88
C ARG A 53 9.26 0.24 6.64
N PRO A 54 9.81 -0.98 6.74
CA PRO A 54 10.06 -1.84 5.58
C PRO A 54 8.80 -2.12 4.76
N LEU A 55 7.65 -2.40 5.41
CA LEU A 55 6.38 -2.65 4.73
C LEU A 55 5.87 -1.40 4.00
N ILE A 56 5.95 -0.22 4.61
CA ILE A 56 5.57 1.06 4.01
C ILE A 56 6.48 1.37 2.81
N LYS A 57 7.79 1.10 2.91
CA LYS A 57 8.71 1.24 1.76
C LYS A 57 8.33 0.30 0.62
N LYS A 58 8.00 -0.95 0.94
CA LYS A 58 7.55 -1.94 -0.05
C LYS A 58 6.24 -1.51 -0.71
N LEU A 59 5.24 -1.14 0.10
CA LEU A 59 3.97 -0.58 -0.36
C LEU A 59 4.18 0.61 -1.31
N SER A 60 5.02 1.57 -0.92
CA SER A 60 5.34 2.73 -1.76
C SER A 60 5.97 2.31 -3.08
N SER A 61 6.93 1.37 -3.06
CA SER A 61 7.59 0.86 -4.26
C SER A 61 6.62 0.12 -5.19
N ASP A 62 5.75 -0.71 -4.62
CA ASP A 62 4.76 -1.49 -5.36
C ASP A 62 3.70 -0.56 -5.99
N MET A 63 3.20 0.42 -5.23
CA MET A 63 2.28 1.44 -5.73
C MET A 63 2.91 2.35 -6.78
N ASP A 64 4.18 2.74 -6.64
CA ASP A 64 4.89 3.52 -7.66
C ASP A 64 5.10 2.71 -8.94
N SER A 65 5.41 1.43 -8.82
CA SER A 65 5.55 0.51 -9.96
C SER A 65 4.21 0.32 -10.67
N LEU A 66 3.13 0.14 -9.91
CA LEU A 66 1.77 0.08 -10.44
C LEU A 66 1.39 1.37 -11.16
N ARG A 67 1.67 2.54 -10.55
CA ARG A 67 1.39 3.84 -11.16
C ARG A 67 2.19 4.06 -12.46
N LYS A 68 3.43 3.56 -12.54
CA LYS A 68 4.22 3.58 -13.78
C LYS A 68 3.62 2.66 -14.85
N LYS A 69 3.21 1.44 -14.47
CA LYS A 69 2.54 0.47 -15.36
C LYS A 69 1.26 1.05 -15.95
N TYR A 70 0.48 1.76 -15.15
CA TYR A 70 -0.79 2.39 -15.56
C TYR A 70 -0.68 3.89 -15.84
N LYS A 71 0.52 4.41 -16.13
CA LYS A 71 0.76 5.84 -16.39
C LYS A 71 -0.24 6.45 -17.38
N HIS A 72 -0.61 5.70 -18.42
CA HIS A 72 -1.54 6.12 -19.48
C HIS A 72 -2.98 6.35 -18.99
N VAL A 73 -3.33 5.78 -17.84
CA VAL A 73 -4.65 5.93 -17.20
C VAL A 73 -4.70 7.20 -16.34
N PHE A 74 -3.55 7.77 -15.98
CA PHE A 74 -3.48 9.01 -15.21
C PHE A 74 -3.48 10.23 -16.14
N LYS A 75 -4.36 11.19 -15.87
CA LYS A 75 -4.50 12.45 -16.61
C LYS A 75 -4.14 13.66 -15.75
#